data_AF-A0A1F5ERD2-F1
#
_entry.id   AF-A0A1F5ERD2-F1
#
_cell.length_a   1.000
_cell.length_b   1.000
_cell.length_c   1.000
_cell.angle_alpha   90.00
_cell.angle_beta   90.00
_cell.angle_gamma   90.00
#
_symmetry.space_group_name_H-M   'P 1'
#
loop_
_entity.id
_entity.type
_entity.pdbx_description
1 polymer ?
#
loop_
_entity_poly.entity_id
_entity_poly.type
_entity_poly.pdbx_seq_one_letter_code
_entity_poly.pdbx_strand_id
1 'polypeptide(L)'
;MKKEQFLINRAKGFFLIEAVFSVAVFSLLVTSFIGVYLYGQESNTLAGDRARAVFLAEEGLEAVRNIREENFANLTAGTYGLSLSGGQWVLSGSSDVTENFTRSITISDIDIDTKNIVSTVFWQQNMLRGGSVSVESRLTNWNKLSLIEADELNVDVSLADINPTNTGQIIGITVNNLSTVSDITVTSMMVSWSGVGGARINGVSVDGTSVWSGNSASGSVLNITDFVLGPAGNYPIDFISFSKNMTGTTITILFTMLDGSTKQVVFSPGAAADVTPPADITNLSSLNVTANSVDLSWTAQGDDGATGIASVYDIRYSISPITALNWSSATQLSGEPSPATAGTAQSMTVSSLSPSTLYYFAMTTSDEASNTSGMSNVISATTLSIPQSNYLVVNTSGMAVNPSNANQIIGITLQNIGPSNIIIASMSHSWTGVATNRRLDQITINGTSVWTGNSNTGATQNITDTIIPAGATVSLNSLTFNRTVTGITLNITFTMSDGSTKVISGLQPL
;
A
#
# COMPACT_ATOMS: atom_id res chain seq x y z
N MET A 1 -4.56 46.51 -109.26
CA MET A 1 -5.95 46.78 -108.85
C MET A 1 -5.98 46.92 -107.33
N LYS A 2 -6.75 47.89 -106.80
CA LYS A 2 -6.69 48.47 -105.45
C LYS A 2 -6.93 47.47 -104.30
N LYS A 3 -6.27 47.75 -103.16
CA LYS A 3 -6.62 47.32 -101.79
C LYS A 3 -8.04 47.76 -101.43
N GLU A 4 -8.77 46.93 -100.67
CA GLU A 4 -9.66 47.43 -99.62
C GLU A 4 -9.48 46.61 -98.33
N GLN A 5 -9.19 47.33 -97.26
CA GLN A 5 -9.10 46.87 -95.87
C GLN A 5 -10.46 47.10 -95.21
N PHE A 6 -11.03 46.07 -94.57
CA PHE A 6 -12.12 46.25 -93.61
C PHE A 6 -11.52 46.48 -92.22
N LEU A 7 -11.69 47.69 -91.70
CA LEU A 7 -11.30 48.08 -90.34
C LEU A 7 -12.33 47.57 -89.33
N ILE A 8 -11.93 46.63 -88.47
CA ILE A 8 -12.66 46.31 -87.24
C ILE A 8 -12.18 47.29 -86.15
N ASN A 9 -13.06 48.20 -85.73
CA ASN A 9 -12.84 49.06 -84.56
C ASN A 9 -12.80 48.20 -83.29
N ARG A 10 -11.59 47.87 -82.80
CA ARG A 10 -11.40 47.46 -81.41
C ARG A 10 -11.35 48.71 -80.55
N ALA A 11 -12.34 48.88 -79.67
CA ALA A 11 -12.32 49.92 -78.65
C ALA A 11 -11.01 49.82 -77.84
N LYS A 12 -10.12 50.80 -77.99
CA LYS A 12 -8.89 50.95 -77.21
C LYS A 12 -9.17 51.94 -76.08
N GLY A 13 -9.31 51.44 -74.85
CA GLY A 13 -9.41 52.31 -73.69
C GLY A 13 -9.79 51.62 -72.38
N PHE A 14 -9.07 50.58 -71.92
CA PHE A 14 -9.29 50.00 -70.57
C PHE A 14 -8.06 49.34 -69.89
N PHE A 15 -6.88 49.27 -70.52
CA PHE A 15 -5.74 48.49 -69.97
C PHE A 15 -5.11 49.03 -68.67
N LEU A 16 -4.99 50.35 -68.49
CA LEU A 16 -4.31 50.90 -67.31
C LEU A 16 -5.17 50.75 -66.04
N ILE A 17 -6.48 50.92 -66.17
CA ILE A 17 -7.39 50.85 -65.03
C ILE A 17 -7.62 49.41 -64.56
N GLU A 18 -7.64 48.43 -65.47
CA GLU A 18 -7.65 47.00 -65.11
C GLU A 18 -6.36 46.57 -64.40
N ALA A 19 -5.20 47.08 -64.82
CA ALA A 19 -3.93 46.80 -64.16
C ALA A 19 -3.91 47.36 -62.73
N VAL A 20 -4.34 48.61 -62.54
CA VAL A 20 -4.40 49.23 -61.20
C VAL A 20 -5.45 48.55 -60.32
N PHE A 21 -6.62 48.21 -60.86
CA PHE A 21 -7.66 47.48 -60.13
C PHE A 21 -7.19 46.09 -59.72
N SER A 22 -6.52 45.36 -60.63
CA SER A 22 -5.97 44.03 -60.35
C SER A 22 -4.89 44.08 -59.27
N VAL A 23 -4.01 45.08 -59.28
CA VAL A 23 -2.99 45.27 -58.23
C VAL A 23 -3.64 45.62 -56.90
N ALA A 24 -4.69 46.46 -56.89
CA ALA A 24 -5.42 46.81 -55.66
C ALA A 24 -6.13 45.58 -55.05
N VAL A 25 -6.83 44.80 -55.87
CA VAL A 25 -7.51 43.56 -55.44
C VAL A 25 -6.47 42.52 -54.98
N PHE A 26 -5.38 42.35 -55.72
CA PHE A 26 -4.32 41.42 -55.35
C PHE A 26 -3.65 41.81 -54.02
N SER A 27 -3.38 43.10 -53.81
CA SER A 27 -2.80 43.59 -52.55
C SER A 27 -3.74 43.35 -51.35
N LEU A 28 -5.05 43.54 -51.54
CA LEU A 28 -6.05 43.21 -50.52
C LEU A 28 -6.08 41.70 -50.22
N LEU A 29 -6.05 40.85 -51.25
CA LEU A 29 -6.05 39.41 -51.09
C LEU A 29 -4.79 38.91 -50.38
N VAL A 30 -3.61 39.40 -50.75
CA VAL A 30 -2.33 39.03 -50.12
C VAL A 30 -2.33 39.45 -48.65
N THR A 31 -2.79 40.68 -48.34
CA THR A 31 -2.87 41.17 -46.96
C THR A 31 -3.83 40.32 -46.13
N SER A 32 -5.00 39.99 -46.69
CA SER A 32 -5.98 39.12 -46.03
C SER A 32 -5.42 37.72 -45.80
N PHE A 33 -4.69 37.15 -46.77
CA PHE A 33 -4.13 35.81 -46.66
C PHE A 33 -3.02 35.74 -45.62
N ILE A 34 -2.11 36.73 -45.60
CA ILE A 34 -1.07 36.85 -44.58
C ILE A 34 -1.71 37.04 -43.19
N GLY A 35 -2.76 37.88 -43.09
CA GLY A 35 -3.49 38.07 -41.84
C GLY A 35 -4.11 36.79 -41.29
N VAL A 36 -4.79 36.01 -42.13
CA VAL A 36 -5.37 34.71 -41.74
C VAL A 36 -4.29 33.71 -41.34
N TYR A 37 -3.16 33.66 -42.07
CA TYR A 37 -2.06 32.77 -41.75
C TYR A 37 -1.42 33.09 -40.39
N LEU A 38 -1.13 34.36 -40.13
CA LEU A 38 -0.55 34.80 -38.85
C LEU A 38 -1.50 34.55 -37.69
N TYR A 39 -2.79 34.89 -37.86
CA TYR A 39 -3.81 34.62 -36.84
C TYR A 39 -3.98 33.12 -36.58
N GLY A 40 -3.92 32.29 -37.62
CA GLY A 40 -3.97 30.83 -37.49
C GLY A 40 -2.78 30.26 -36.72
N GLN A 41 -1.57 30.75 -36.98
CA GLN A 41 -0.37 30.36 -36.23
C GLN A 41 -0.46 30.77 -34.76
N GLU A 42 -0.85 32.01 -34.48
CA GLU A 42 -1.02 32.51 -33.11
C GLU A 42 -2.10 31.72 -32.35
N SER A 43 -3.21 31.37 -33.02
CA SER A 43 -4.25 30.53 -32.43
C SER A 43 -3.73 29.13 -32.07
N ASN A 44 -2.87 28.53 -32.91
CA ASN A 44 -2.28 27.22 -32.66
C ASN A 44 -1.30 27.25 -31.49
N THR A 45 -0.45 28.28 -31.40
CA THR A 45 0.48 28.44 -30.27
C THR A 45 -0.28 28.65 -28.96
N LEU A 46 -1.31 29.49 -28.97
CA LEU A 46 -2.15 29.73 -27.78
C LEU A 46 -2.88 28.47 -27.29
N ALA A 47 -3.38 27.65 -28.23
CA ALA A 47 -4.02 26.37 -27.90
C ALA A 47 -3.00 25.37 -27.33
N GLY A 48 -1.79 25.31 -27.91
CA GLY A 48 -0.69 24.48 -27.43
C GLY A 48 -0.23 24.86 -26.02
N ASP A 49 -0.02 26.15 -25.75
CA ASP A 49 0.38 26.64 -24.43
C ASP A 49 -0.68 26.32 -23.37
N ARG A 50 -1.97 26.48 -23.71
CA ARG A 50 -3.05 26.14 -22.80
C ARG A 50 -3.09 24.64 -22.50
N ALA A 51 -2.90 23.78 -23.49
CA ALA A 51 -2.85 22.33 -23.29
C ALA A 51 -1.68 21.94 -22.38
N ARG A 52 -0.52 22.57 -22.57
CA ARG A 52 0.65 22.34 -21.72
C ARG A 52 0.45 22.85 -20.29
N ALA A 53 -0.19 24.01 -20.11
CA ALA A 53 -0.53 24.53 -18.79
C ALA A 53 -1.49 23.60 -18.02
N VAL A 54 -2.47 22.99 -18.71
CA VAL A 54 -3.36 21.97 -18.11
C VAL A 54 -2.55 20.76 -17.65
N PHE A 55 -1.66 20.23 -18.50
CA PHE A 55 -0.82 19.08 -18.14
C PHE A 55 0.06 19.37 -16.91
N LEU A 56 0.68 20.56 -16.84
CA LEU A 56 1.46 20.98 -15.67
C LEU A 56 0.59 21.14 -14.41
N ALA A 57 -0.64 21.62 -14.56
CA ALA A 57 -1.57 21.76 -13.44
C ALA A 57 -1.99 20.38 -12.90
N GLU A 58 -2.31 19.44 -13.78
CA GLU A 58 -2.64 18.04 -13.44
C GLU A 58 -1.46 17.32 -12.79
N GLU A 59 -0.25 17.44 -13.37
CA GLU A 59 0.98 16.94 -12.75
C GLU A 59 1.17 17.50 -11.33
N GLY A 60 0.84 18.79 -11.13
CA GLY A 60 0.87 19.41 -9.82
C GLY A 60 -0.03 18.72 -8.80
N LEU A 61 -1.24 18.30 -9.20
CA LEU A 61 -2.13 17.55 -8.31
C LEU A 61 -1.61 16.14 -8.01
N GLU A 62 -1.01 15.47 -8.99
CA GLU A 62 -0.38 14.16 -8.78
C GLU A 62 0.84 14.23 -7.87
N ALA A 63 1.66 15.28 -8.00
CA ALA A 63 2.77 15.54 -7.09
C ALA A 63 2.30 15.73 -5.64
N VAL A 64 1.22 16.50 -5.44
CA VAL A 64 0.61 16.68 -4.10
C VAL A 64 0.01 15.37 -3.58
N ARG A 65 -0.56 14.54 -4.45
CA ARG A 65 -1.03 13.20 -4.09
C ARG A 65 0.12 12.28 -3.64
N ASN A 66 1.28 12.38 -4.27
CA ASN A 66 2.47 11.64 -3.85
C ASN A 66 2.99 12.12 -2.47
N ILE A 67 3.04 13.44 -2.24
CA ILE A 67 3.40 14.02 -0.93
C ILE A 67 2.44 13.52 0.17
N ARG A 68 1.13 13.49 -0.12
CA ARG A 68 0.08 12.95 0.75
C ARG A 68 0.32 11.48 1.11
N GLU A 69 0.72 10.67 0.14
CA GLU A 69 0.96 9.23 0.30
C GLU A 69 2.18 8.93 1.16
N GLU A 70 3.19 9.80 1.12
CA GLU A 70 4.33 9.71 2.02
C GLU A 70 3.94 10.06 3.46
N ASN A 71 3.34 11.24 3.67
CA ASN A 71 2.81 11.66 4.96
C ASN A 71 1.80 12.80 4.80
N PHE A 72 0.55 12.58 5.20
CA PHE A 72 -0.52 13.60 5.10
C PHE A 72 -0.17 14.90 5.84
N ALA A 73 0.62 14.84 6.91
CA ALA A 73 1.06 16.00 7.68
C ALA A 73 1.99 16.95 6.88
N ASN A 74 2.61 16.47 5.79
CA ASN A 74 3.43 17.30 4.91
C ASN A 74 2.59 18.31 4.13
N LEU A 75 1.28 18.09 4.00
CA LEU A 75 0.35 19.02 3.35
C LEU A 75 -0.09 20.14 4.29
N THR A 76 0.82 21.05 4.60
CA THR A 76 0.48 22.24 5.38
C THR A 76 -0.32 23.25 4.54
N ALA A 77 -1.30 23.92 5.14
CA ALA A 77 -2.06 24.95 4.44
C ALA A 77 -1.14 26.11 4.02
N GLY A 78 -1.35 26.64 2.81
CA GLY A 78 -0.51 27.68 2.24
C GLY A 78 -0.37 27.58 0.73
N THR A 79 0.53 28.38 0.17
CA THR A 79 0.81 28.45 -1.26
C THR A 79 2.26 28.06 -1.52
N TYR A 80 2.45 27.08 -2.41
CA TYR A 80 3.73 26.41 -2.62
C TYR A 80 4.07 26.20 -4.09
N GLY A 81 5.36 26.12 -4.40
CA GLY A 81 5.84 25.46 -5.60
C GLY A 81 6.13 23.98 -5.34
N LEU A 82 6.54 23.28 -6.39
CA LEU A 82 6.96 21.87 -6.33
C LEU A 82 8.44 21.72 -6.71
N SER A 83 9.16 20.84 -6.00
CA SER A 83 10.53 20.47 -6.36
C SER A 83 10.77 18.98 -6.10
N LEU A 84 11.78 18.41 -6.76
CA LEU A 84 12.21 17.03 -6.52
C LEU A 84 13.42 17.01 -5.58
N SER A 85 13.31 16.28 -4.48
CA SER A 85 14.41 16.01 -3.55
C SER A 85 14.50 14.51 -3.33
N GLY A 86 15.67 13.90 -3.57
CA GLY A 86 15.85 12.45 -3.41
C GLY A 86 14.95 11.58 -4.32
N GLY A 87 14.40 12.13 -5.39
CA GLY A 87 13.45 11.43 -6.27
C GLY A 87 11.99 11.51 -5.83
N GLN A 88 11.68 12.28 -4.77
CA GLN A 88 10.33 12.51 -4.27
C GLN A 88 9.92 13.97 -4.46
N TRP A 89 8.62 14.20 -4.63
CA TRP A 89 8.06 15.54 -4.69
C TRP A 89 8.02 16.16 -3.29
N VAL A 90 8.39 17.43 -3.18
CA VAL A 90 8.27 18.21 -1.94
C VAL A 90 7.73 19.61 -2.24
N LEU A 91 6.93 20.15 -1.31
CA LEU A 91 6.48 21.54 -1.35
C LEU A 91 7.69 22.46 -1.13
N SER A 92 7.88 23.45 -2.00
CA SER A 92 9.05 24.33 -1.97
C SER A 92 8.76 25.71 -2.54
N GLY A 93 9.21 26.75 -1.84
CA GLY A 93 8.94 28.15 -2.22
C GLY A 93 7.45 28.45 -2.32
N SER A 94 7.08 29.55 -3.00
CA SER A 94 5.69 29.95 -3.26
C SER A 94 5.18 29.52 -4.64
N SER A 95 6.08 29.12 -5.54
CA SER A 95 5.79 28.71 -6.92
C SER A 95 6.99 28.01 -7.53
N ASP A 96 6.78 27.17 -8.54
CA ASP A 96 7.83 26.60 -9.38
C ASP A 96 7.69 27.06 -10.84
N VAL A 97 8.81 27.15 -11.55
CA VAL A 97 8.85 27.66 -12.94
C VAL A 97 9.39 26.59 -13.86
N THR A 98 8.63 26.27 -14.90
CA THR A 98 9.05 25.41 -16.00
C THR A 98 8.87 26.19 -17.30
N GLU A 99 10.00 26.56 -17.93
CA GLU A 99 10.02 27.42 -19.12
C GLU A 99 9.30 28.76 -18.88
N ASN A 100 8.20 29.04 -19.60
CA ASN A 100 7.36 30.24 -19.47
C ASN A 100 6.15 30.02 -18.55
N PHE A 101 6.01 28.85 -17.93
CA PHE A 101 4.91 28.49 -17.03
C PHE A 101 5.37 28.62 -15.58
N THR A 102 4.60 29.35 -14.77
CA THR A 102 4.75 29.42 -13.33
C THR A 102 3.59 28.68 -12.68
N ARG A 103 3.89 27.62 -11.94
CA ARG A 103 2.92 26.81 -11.21
C ARG A 103 2.92 27.18 -9.73
N SER A 104 1.74 27.17 -9.14
CA SER A 104 1.50 27.44 -7.72
C SER A 104 0.43 26.48 -7.20
N ILE A 105 0.73 25.76 -6.14
CA ILE A 105 -0.18 24.86 -5.42
C ILE A 105 -0.73 25.59 -4.21
N THR A 106 -2.04 25.75 -4.11
CA THR A 106 -2.71 26.27 -2.92
C THR A 106 -3.36 25.13 -2.15
N ILE A 107 -3.04 25.02 -0.87
CA ILE A 107 -3.58 24.01 0.05
C ILE A 107 -4.41 24.73 1.10
N SER A 108 -5.66 24.32 1.30
CA SER A 108 -6.51 24.80 2.39
C SER A 108 -7.14 23.65 3.15
N ASP A 109 -7.24 23.79 4.47
CA ASP A 109 -7.88 22.79 5.32
C ASP A 109 -9.41 22.83 5.16
N ILE A 110 -10.03 21.65 5.05
CA ILE A 110 -11.48 21.47 5.19
C ILE A 110 -11.78 20.98 6.60
N ASP A 111 -11.08 19.93 7.02
CA ASP A 111 -11.08 19.37 8.38
C ASP A 111 -9.71 18.74 8.69
N ILE A 112 -9.59 18.04 9.83
CA ILE A 112 -8.31 17.47 10.29
C ILE A 112 -7.73 16.40 9.34
N ASP A 113 -8.58 15.73 8.56
CA ASP A 113 -8.21 14.62 7.67
C ASP A 113 -8.55 14.89 6.20
N THR A 114 -9.01 16.11 5.86
CA THR A 114 -9.38 16.49 4.49
C THR A 114 -8.84 17.87 4.12
N LYS A 115 -8.19 17.96 2.96
CA LYS A 115 -7.63 19.20 2.40
C LYS A 115 -8.11 19.44 0.98
N ASN A 116 -8.31 20.71 0.63
CA ASN A 116 -8.57 21.14 -0.73
C ASN A 116 -7.28 21.63 -1.38
N ILE A 117 -7.02 21.16 -2.60
CA ILE A 117 -5.79 21.44 -3.35
C ILE A 117 -6.16 22.10 -4.67
N VAL A 118 -5.61 23.28 -4.93
CA VAL A 118 -5.76 24.00 -6.19
C VAL A 118 -4.39 24.17 -6.83
N SER A 119 -4.19 23.58 -8.00
CA SER A 119 -2.98 23.74 -8.81
C SER A 119 -3.23 24.77 -9.90
N THR A 120 -2.60 25.94 -9.79
CA THR A 120 -2.73 27.06 -10.73
C THR A 120 -1.46 27.22 -11.54
N VAL A 121 -1.58 27.31 -12.87
CA VAL A 121 -0.47 27.55 -13.79
C VAL A 121 -0.72 28.85 -14.56
N PHE A 122 0.20 29.79 -14.45
CA PHE A 122 0.22 31.07 -15.15
C PHE A 122 1.31 31.09 -16.23
N TRP A 123 1.03 31.70 -17.39
CA TRP A 123 2.04 31.94 -18.43
C TRP A 123 1.78 33.26 -19.15
N GLN A 124 2.81 33.82 -19.78
CA GLN A 124 2.67 34.99 -20.65
C GLN A 124 2.32 34.57 -22.08
N GLN A 125 1.21 35.08 -22.61
CA GLN A 125 0.78 34.88 -24.00
C GLN A 125 1.43 35.90 -24.94
N ASN A 126 1.54 37.15 -24.48
CA ASN A 126 2.30 38.21 -25.11
C ASN A 126 2.68 39.29 -24.07
N MET A 127 3.35 40.36 -24.49
CA MET A 127 3.81 41.42 -23.59
C MET A 127 2.70 42.13 -22.78
N LEU A 128 1.43 41.99 -23.18
CA LEU A 128 0.29 42.65 -22.55
C LEU A 128 -0.77 41.66 -22.01
N ARG A 129 -0.62 40.35 -22.23
CA ARG A 129 -1.64 39.35 -21.90
C ARG A 129 -1.03 38.09 -21.31
N GLY A 130 -1.54 37.66 -20.16
CA GLY A 130 -1.25 36.37 -19.54
C GLY A 130 -2.39 35.37 -19.70
N GLY A 131 -2.06 34.08 -19.66
CA GLY A 131 -2.99 32.97 -19.53
C GLY A 131 -2.91 32.35 -18.14
N SER A 132 -4.01 31.77 -17.67
CA SER A 132 -4.05 30.99 -16.43
C SER A 132 -4.99 29.80 -16.58
N VAL A 133 -4.61 28.68 -15.97
CA VAL A 133 -5.43 27.47 -15.80
C VAL A 133 -5.36 27.08 -14.32
N SER A 134 -6.46 26.57 -13.77
CA SER A 134 -6.47 25.98 -12.42
C SER A 134 -7.24 24.68 -12.43
N VAL A 135 -6.72 23.68 -11.74
CA VAL A 135 -7.37 22.38 -11.50
C VAL A 135 -7.44 22.17 -10.00
N GLU A 136 -8.57 21.66 -9.52
CA GLU A 136 -8.88 21.51 -8.10
C GLU A 136 -9.16 20.04 -7.76
N SER A 137 -8.71 19.60 -6.59
CA SER A 137 -8.98 18.26 -6.05
C SER A 137 -9.06 18.28 -4.53
N ARG A 138 -9.81 17.33 -3.96
CA ARG A 138 -9.89 17.10 -2.52
C ARG A 138 -9.11 15.85 -2.15
N LEU A 139 -8.24 15.97 -1.15
CA LEU A 139 -7.42 14.87 -0.66
C LEU A 139 -7.77 14.55 0.79
N THR A 140 -8.03 13.28 1.06
CA THR A 140 -8.26 12.75 2.41
C THR A 140 -7.04 11.99 2.94
N ASN A 141 -6.89 11.95 4.26
CA ASN A 141 -5.92 11.14 4.98
C ASN A 141 -6.34 9.67 4.98
N TRP A 142 -6.24 9.04 3.81
CA TRP A 142 -6.76 7.70 3.56
C TRP A 142 -6.08 6.59 4.40
N ASN A 143 -4.89 6.85 4.93
CA ASN A 143 -4.15 5.92 5.78
C ASN A 143 -4.60 5.93 7.26
N LYS A 144 -5.41 6.91 7.67
CA LYS A 144 -5.92 6.97 9.03
C LYS A 144 -7.24 6.21 9.10
N LEU A 145 -7.33 5.26 10.03
CA LEU A 145 -8.58 4.59 10.36
C LEU A 145 -9.55 5.64 10.93
N SER A 146 -10.69 5.84 10.27
CA SER A 146 -11.81 6.55 10.87
C SER A 146 -12.40 5.61 11.92
N LEU A 147 -12.03 5.80 13.18
CA LEU A 147 -12.63 5.08 14.29
C LEU A 147 -14.10 5.50 14.37
N ILE A 148 -15.01 4.53 14.50
CA ILE A 148 -16.42 4.79 14.80
C ILE A 148 -16.57 5.09 16.29
N GLU A 149 -17.68 5.71 16.72
CA GLU A 149 -17.89 6.06 18.13
C GLU A 149 -17.72 4.85 19.07
N ALA A 150 -18.14 3.64 18.64
CA ALA A 150 -17.97 2.41 19.41
C ALA A 150 -16.50 1.96 19.61
N ASP A 151 -15.60 2.28 18.68
CA ASP A 151 -14.17 2.00 18.83
C ASP A 151 -13.53 2.95 19.85
N GLU A 152 -14.04 4.17 19.96
CA GLU A 152 -13.59 5.19 20.90
C GLU A 152 -14.27 5.10 22.28
N LEU A 153 -15.34 4.30 22.42
CA LEU A 153 -15.99 4.04 23.70
C LEU A 153 -15.29 2.91 24.46
N ASN A 154 -14.79 3.20 25.66
CA ASN A 154 -14.36 2.18 26.62
C ASN A 154 -15.37 2.02 27.76
N VAL A 155 -15.90 0.81 27.97
CA VAL A 155 -16.78 0.48 29.09
C VAL A 155 -16.02 -0.38 30.08
N ASP A 156 -15.64 0.22 31.20
CA ASP A 156 -14.95 -0.47 32.29
C ASP A 156 -15.98 -1.06 33.26
N VAL A 157 -15.96 -2.39 33.36
CA VAL A 157 -16.80 -3.19 34.25
C VAL A 157 -15.98 -3.95 35.31
N SER A 158 -14.69 -3.66 35.42
CA SER A 158 -13.77 -4.37 36.34
C SER A 158 -14.17 -4.23 37.81
N LEU A 159 -14.87 -3.14 38.17
CA LEU A 159 -15.40 -2.88 39.50
C LEU A 159 -16.91 -3.09 39.58
N ALA A 160 -17.54 -3.68 38.55
CA ALA A 160 -18.98 -3.88 38.52
C ALA A 160 -19.43 -4.88 39.59
N ASP A 161 -20.22 -4.41 40.56
CA ASP A 161 -20.66 -5.23 41.69
C ASP A 161 -22.08 -4.86 42.12
N ILE A 162 -22.68 -5.71 42.95
CA ILE A 162 -23.96 -5.46 43.59
C ILE A 162 -23.79 -4.37 44.65
N ASN A 163 -24.67 -3.36 44.61
CA ASN A 163 -24.67 -2.33 45.63
C ASN A 163 -24.93 -2.94 47.01
N PRO A 164 -24.02 -2.79 47.99
CA PRO A 164 -24.14 -3.42 49.30
C PRO A 164 -25.34 -2.89 50.11
N THR A 165 -25.84 -1.71 49.76
CA THR A 165 -27.00 -1.07 50.42
C THR A 165 -28.33 -1.33 49.70
N ASN A 166 -28.28 -1.77 48.44
CA ASN A 166 -29.46 -2.11 47.64
C ASN A 166 -29.13 -3.23 46.64
N THR A 167 -29.46 -4.46 47.01
CA THR A 167 -29.08 -5.65 46.22
C THR A 167 -29.74 -5.74 44.85
N GLY A 168 -30.73 -4.90 44.55
CA GLY A 168 -31.31 -4.76 43.22
C GLY A 168 -30.53 -3.84 42.28
N GLN A 169 -29.47 -3.17 42.75
CA GLN A 169 -28.66 -2.27 41.95
C GLN A 169 -27.28 -2.85 41.67
N ILE A 170 -26.83 -2.67 40.43
CA ILE A 170 -25.45 -2.88 39.99
C ILE A 170 -24.77 -1.52 39.94
N ILE A 171 -23.56 -1.41 40.47
CA ILE A 171 -22.73 -0.19 40.52
C ILE A 171 -21.31 -0.49 40.01
N GLY A 172 -20.45 0.53 39.90
CA GLY A 172 -19.03 0.35 39.58
C GLY A 172 -18.71 0.18 38.09
N ILE A 173 -19.67 0.52 37.22
CA ILE A 173 -19.46 0.57 35.77
C ILE A 173 -19.10 1.99 35.37
N THR A 174 -18.12 2.14 34.48
CA THR A 174 -17.67 3.43 33.98
C THR A 174 -17.65 3.44 32.46
N VAL A 175 -18.19 4.48 31.83
CA VAL A 175 -18.08 4.71 30.39
C VAL A 175 -17.13 5.87 30.11
N ASN A 176 -16.13 5.61 29.27
CA ASN A 176 -15.07 6.55 28.96
C ASN A 176 -15.07 6.84 27.46
N ASN A 177 -14.94 8.11 27.11
CA ASN A 177 -14.63 8.53 25.76
C ASN A 177 -13.11 8.59 25.60
N LEU A 178 -12.54 7.68 24.81
CA LEU A 178 -11.11 7.63 24.52
C LEU A 178 -10.68 8.69 23.51
N SER A 179 -11.62 9.27 22.75
CA SER A 179 -11.32 10.38 21.84
C SER A 179 -10.90 11.61 22.62
N THR A 180 -9.91 12.33 22.10
CA THR A 180 -9.47 13.62 22.65
C THR A 180 -10.09 14.82 21.93
N VAL A 181 -10.91 14.58 20.90
CA VAL A 181 -11.40 15.63 19.98
C VAL A 181 -12.89 15.53 19.64
N SER A 182 -13.50 14.34 19.69
CA SER A 182 -14.92 14.10 19.37
C SER A 182 -15.72 13.74 20.61
N ASP A 183 -16.98 14.16 20.63
CA ASP A 183 -17.97 13.65 21.59
C ASP A 183 -18.45 12.27 21.14
N ILE A 184 -18.86 11.43 22.09
CA ILE A 184 -19.62 10.19 21.82
C ILE A 184 -21.03 10.37 22.35
N THR A 185 -22.05 10.17 21.52
CA THR A 185 -23.45 10.22 21.96
C THR A 185 -24.06 8.84 22.02
N VAL A 186 -24.45 8.40 23.22
CA VAL A 186 -25.19 7.14 23.41
C VAL A 186 -26.68 7.42 23.29
N THR A 187 -27.36 6.78 22.33
CA THR A 187 -28.78 7.02 22.02
C THR A 187 -29.71 5.95 22.57
N SER A 188 -29.20 4.72 22.72
CA SER A 188 -29.98 3.63 23.32
C SER A 188 -29.09 2.58 23.95
N MET A 189 -29.69 1.83 24.87
CA MET A 189 -29.04 0.70 25.54
C MET A 189 -29.96 -0.51 25.43
N MET A 190 -29.40 -1.70 25.22
CA MET A 190 -30.10 -2.95 25.47
C MET A 190 -29.39 -3.66 26.62
N VAL A 191 -30.15 -3.96 27.67
CA VAL A 191 -29.63 -4.73 28.81
C VAL A 191 -30.31 -6.08 28.82
N SER A 192 -29.52 -7.14 28.79
CA SER A 192 -29.97 -8.52 28.86
C SER A 192 -29.25 -9.25 29.98
N TRP A 193 -29.93 -10.26 30.51
CA TRP A 193 -29.46 -11.10 31.60
C TRP A 193 -30.07 -12.50 31.50
N SER A 194 -29.34 -13.48 32.01
CA SER A 194 -29.75 -14.88 32.07
C SER A 194 -29.60 -15.43 33.49
N GLY A 195 -30.56 -16.25 33.94
CA GLY A 195 -30.47 -16.96 35.23
C GLY A 195 -31.44 -16.46 36.32
N VAL A 196 -32.00 -15.26 36.19
CA VAL A 196 -32.97 -14.71 37.15
C VAL A 196 -34.35 -14.52 36.53
N GLY A 197 -35.16 -15.58 36.58
CA GLY A 197 -36.51 -15.59 36.01
C GLY A 197 -37.42 -14.49 36.56
N GLY A 198 -38.06 -13.73 35.66
CA GLY A 198 -39.02 -12.68 36.00
C GLY A 198 -38.42 -11.41 36.61
N ALA A 199 -37.09 -11.27 36.66
CA ALA A 199 -36.47 -9.97 36.93
C ALA A 199 -36.85 -8.94 35.85
N ARG A 200 -36.86 -7.67 36.24
CA ARG A 200 -37.17 -6.53 35.38
C ARG A 200 -36.16 -5.44 35.63
N ILE A 201 -35.66 -4.80 34.59
CA ILE A 201 -34.88 -3.57 34.72
C ILE A 201 -35.84 -2.41 34.96
N ASN A 202 -35.54 -1.53 35.92
CA ASN A 202 -36.43 -0.45 36.33
C ASN A 202 -35.77 0.93 36.43
N GLY A 203 -34.45 1.04 36.28
CA GLY A 203 -33.78 2.34 36.17
C GLY A 203 -32.33 2.24 35.70
N VAL A 204 -31.85 3.29 35.06
CA VAL A 204 -30.43 3.52 34.73
C VAL A 204 -30.11 4.97 35.07
N SER A 205 -29.05 5.17 35.84
CA SER A 205 -28.51 6.49 36.18
C SER A 205 -27.06 6.60 35.73
N VAL A 206 -26.70 7.72 35.12
CA VAL A 206 -25.36 8.04 34.63
C VAL A 206 -25.00 9.44 35.10
N ASP A 207 -23.84 9.58 35.73
CA ASP A 207 -23.28 10.84 36.26
C ASP A 207 -24.31 11.69 37.05
N GLY A 208 -25.00 11.04 37.98
CA GLY A 208 -26.02 11.64 38.84
C GLY A 208 -27.38 11.89 38.17
N THR A 209 -27.54 11.56 36.88
CA THR A 209 -28.77 11.79 36.12
C THR A 209 -29.46 10.49 35.74
N SER A 210 -30.75 10.36 36.04
CA SER A 210 -31.57 9.23 35.60
C SER A 210 -31.82 9.31 34.08
N VAL A 211 -31.03 8.59 33.28
CA VAL A 211 -31.19 8.53 31.83
C VAL A 211 -32.34 7.62 31.39
N TRP A 212 -32.77 6.70 32.25
CA TRP A 212 -33.91 5.83 31.97
C TRP A 212 -34.63 5.37 33.24
N SER A 213 -35.96 5.27 33.16
CA SER A 213 -36.79 4.62 34.19
C SER A 213 -37.95 3.88 33.53
N GLY A 214 -38.36 2.75 34.11
CA GLY A 214 -39.41 1.94 33.50
C GLY A 214 -39.58 0.56 34.14
N ASN A 215 -40.05 -0.39 33.34
CA ASN A 215 -40.24 -1.78 33.76
C ASN A 215 -40.13 -2.70 32.55
N SER A 216 -38.91 -3.09 32.19
CA SER A 216 -38.63 -3.84 30.97
C SER A 216 -38.10 -5.25 31.27
N ALA A 217 -38.38 -6.18 30.37
CA ALA A 217 -37.82 -7.52 30.43
C ALA A 217 -36.41 -7.56 29.82
N SER A 218 -35.68 -8.64 30.10
CA SER A 218 -34.34 -8.91 29.54
C SER A 218 -34.32 -8.75 28.01
N GLY A 219 -33.32 -8.05 27.48
CA GLY A 219 -33.11 -7.86 26.03
C GLY A 219 -34.02 -6.82 25.37
N SER A 220 -34.82 -6.08 26.13
CA SER A 220 -35.59 -4.96 25.57
C SER A 220 -34.67 -3.77 25.30
N VAL A 221 -34.81 -3.12 24.14
CA VAL A 221 -34.15 -1.83 23.88
C VAL A 221 -34.76 -0.77 24.80
N LEU A 222 -33.89 -0.09 25.53
CA LEU A 222 -34.21 1.03 26.40
C LEU A 222 -33.96 2.30 25.60
N ASN A 223 -35.04 3.05 25.33
CA ASN A 223 -34.93 4.39 24.80
C ASN A 223 -34.53 5.33 25.94
N ILE A 224 -33.23 5.58 26.07
CA ILE A 224 -32.68 6.41 27.13
C ILE A 224 -32.78 7.88 26.73
N THR A 225 -32.57 8.78 27.70
CA THR A 225 -32.21 10.16 27.36
C THR A 225 -30.77 10.14 26.87
N ASP A 226 -30.54 10.63 25.65
CA ASP A 226 -29.21 10.71 25.07
C ASP A 226 -28.25 11.37 26.06
N PHE A 227 -27.13 10.69 26.35
CA PHE A 227 -26.06 11.27 27.14
C PHE A 227 -24.80 11.38 26.29
N VAL A 228 -24.21 12.57 26.34
CA VAL A 228 -23.06 12.97 25.53
C VAL A 228 -21.81 12.86 26.39
N LEU A 229 -20.88 12.02 25.95
CA LEU A 229 -19.58 11.83 26.57
C LEU A 229 -18.60 12.80 25.89
N GLY A 230 -18.22 13.87 26.58
CA GLY A 230 -17.24 14.82 26.08
C GLY A 230 -15.85 14.19 25.89
N PRO A 231 -14.93 14.86 25.18
CA PRO A 231 -13.64 14.28 24.83
C PRO A 231 -12.79 14.02 26.07
N ALA A 232 -12.13 12.86 26.11
CA ALA A 232 -11.37 12.34 27.24
C ALA A 232 -12.19 12.26 28.55
N GLY A 233 -13.52 12.21 28.43
CA GLY A 233 -14.44 12.20 29.57
C GLY A 233 -14.58 10.80 30.16
N ASN A 234 -14.76 10.76 31.48
CA ASN A 234 -15.01 9.57 32.26
C ASN A 234 -16.32 9.80 33.03
N TYR A 235 -17.31 8.94 32.79
CA TYR A 235 -18.65 9.08 33.32
C TYR A 235 -19.08 7.79 34.02
N PRO A 236 -19.41 7.84 35.32
CA PRO A 236 -19.89 6.68 36.04
C PRO A 236 -21.33 6.36 35.62
N ILE A 237 -21.64 5.07 35.43
CA ILE A 237 -23.03 4.60 35.52
C ILE A 237 -23.29 4.40 37.02
N ASP A 238 -23.97 5.36 37.65
CA ASP A 238 -24.19 5.35 39.10
C ASP A 238 -24.86 4.07 39.55
N PHE A 239 -25.87 3.63 38.78
CA PHE A 239 -26.47 2.33 38.96
C PHE A 239 -27.27 1.87 37.73
N ILE A 240 -27.36 0.55 37.59
CA ILE A 240 -28.42 -0.12 36.83
C ILE A 240 -29.31 -0.87 37.84
N SER A 241 -30.59 -0.53 37.88
CA SER A 241 -31.54 -1.00 38.88
C SER A 241 -32.47 -2.08 38.32
N PHE A 242 -32.68 -3.13 39.11
CA PHE A 242 -33.51 -4.28 38.82
C PHE A 242 -34.52 -4.54 39.93
N SER A 243 -35.59 -5.27 39.60
CA SER A 243 -36.61 -5.69 40.56
C SER A 243 -36.21 -6.87 41.46
N LYS A 244 -35.04 -7.45 41.22
CA LYS A 244 -34.50 -8.62 41.95
C LYS A 244 -33.00 -8.48 42.14
N ASN A 245 -32.45 -9.26 43.07
CA ASN A 245 -31.02 -9.40 43.24
C ASN A 245 -30.40 -10.07 42.00
N MET A 246 -29.31 -9.49 41.50
CA MET A 246 -28.59 -9.91 40.28
C MET A 246 -27.20 -10.51 40.57
N THR A 247 -26.90 -10.86 41.82
CA THR A 247 -25.61 -11.45 42.23
C THR A 247 -25.27 -12.67 41.36
N GLY A 248 -24.05 -12.71 40.82
CA GLY A 248 -23.53 -13.79 39.99
C GLY A 248 -24.27 -13.99 38.67
N THR A 249 -25.15 -13.07 38.28
CA THR A 249 -25.95 -13.17 37.06
C THR A 249 -25.17 -12.58 35.90
N THR A 250 -25.02 -13.31 34.79
CA THR A 250 -24.44 -12.75 33.57
C THR A 250 -25.32 -11.63 33.03
N ILE A 251 -24.75 -10.44 32.94
CA ILE A 251 -25.35 -9.23 32.36
C ILE A 251 -24.62 -8.93 31.05
N THR A 252 -25.38 -8.64 30.00
CA THR A 252 -24.86 -8.13 28.74
C THR A 252 -25.50 -6.78 28.45
N ILE A 253 -24.68 -5.76 28.23
CA ILE A 253 -25.12 -4.42 27.84
C ILE A 253 -24.63 -4.16 26.42
N LEU A 254 -25.54 -3.73 25.54
CA LEU A 254 -25.24 -3.23 24.22
C LEU A 254 -25.57 -1.74 24.17
N PHE A 255 -24.54 -0.91 24.00
CA PHE A 255 -24.68 0.53 23.75
C PHE A 255 -24.82 0.77 22.25
N THR A 256 -25.72 1.65 21.84
CA THR A 256 -25.87 2.10 20.44
C THR A 256 -25.60 3.59 20.38
N MET A 257 -24.71 3.99 19.48
CA MET A 257 -24.26 5.37 19.34
C MET A 257 -25.02 6.14 18.27
N LEU A 258 -24.77 7.44 18.13
CA LEU A 258 -25.46 8.29 17.18
C LEU A 258 -25.08 7.94 15.74
N ASP A 259 -23.85 7.52 15.50
CA ASP A 259 -23.38 6.99 14.20
C ASP A 259 -23.94 5.60 13.85
N GLY A 260 -24.70 4.98 14.76
CA GLY A 260 -25.30 3.65 14.60
C GLY A 260 -24.35 2.50 14.94
N SER A 261 -23.10 2.78 15.32
CA SER A 261 -22.18 1.78 15.84
C SER A 261 -22.62 1.28 17.21
N THR A 262 -22.15 0.08 17.58
CA THR A 262 -22.55 -0.56 18.84
C THR A 262 -21.36 -1.09 19.62
N LYS A 263 -21.39 -0.96 20.94
CA LYS A 263 -20.38 -1.53 21.85
C LYS A 263 -21.07 -2.48 22.85
N GLN A 264 -20.61 -3.72 22.91
CA GLN A 264 -21.13 -4.72 23.85
C GLN A 264 -20.14 -4.91 25.01
N VAL A 265 -20.67 -5.08 26.22
CA VAL A 265 -19.91 -5.55 27.40
C VAL A 265 -20.69 -6.64 28.12
N VAL A 266 -19.97 -7.61 28.69
CA VAL A 266 -20.53 -8.73 29.47
C VAL A 266 -19.81 -8.80 30.81
N PHE A 267 -20.56 -8.97 31.91
CA PHE A 267 -20.00 -9.10 33.26
C PHE A 267 -20.99 -9.82 34.20
N SER A 268 -20.51 -10.26 35.37
CA SER A 268 -21.35 -10.92 36.39
C SER A 268 -21.13 -10.26 37.76
N PRO A 269 -21.99 -9.34 38.22
CA PRO A 269 -21.76 -8.57 39.44
C PRO A 269 -21.83 -9.46 40.68
N GLY A 270 -20.88 -9.32 41.61
CA GLY A 270 -20.82 -10.11 42.84
C GLY A 270 -20.50 -11.60 42.63
N ALA A 271 -20.08 -12.00 41.43
CA ALA A 271 -19.43 -13.29 41.22
C ALA A 271 -18.04 -13.28 41.88
N ALA A 272 -17.54 -14.44 42.30
CA ALA A 272 -16.13 -14.56 42.66
C ALA A 272 -15.27 -14.21 41.43
N ALA A 273 -14.11 -13.58 41.65
CA ALA A 273 -13.16 -13.32 40.57
C ALA A 273 -12.88 -14.62 39.81
N ASP A 274 -12.94 -14.55 38.49
CA ASP A 274 -12.53 -15.65 37.65
C ASP A 274 -11.00 -15.84 37.78
N VAL A 275 -10.61 -17.08 38.04
CA VAL A 275 -9.23 -17.50 38.31
C VAL A 275 -8.83 -18.71 37.47
N THR A 276 -9.68 -19.13 36.52
CA THR A 276 -9.46 -20.36 35.76
C THR A 276 -8.90 -20.01 34.38
N PRO A 277 -7.60 -20.23 34.13
CA PRO A 277 -7.03 -19.89 32.84
C PRO A 277 -7.48 -20.83 31.70
N PRO A 278 -7.29 -20.40 30.45
CA PRO A 278 -7.35 -21.27 29.28
C PRO A 278 -6.43 -22.48 29.39
N ALA A 279 -6.79 -23.59 28.75
CA ALA A 279 -5.93 -24.76 28.67
C ALA A 279 -4.68 -24.48 27.82
N ASP A 280 -3.61 -25.23 28.08
CA ASP A 280 -2.37 -25.12 27.33
C ASP A 280 -2.55 -25.60 25.88
N ILE A 281 -2.01 -24.84 24.92
CA ILE A 281 -1.92 -25.29 23.52
C ILE A 281 -0.81 -26.33 23.40
N THR A 282 -1.15 -27.55 23.01
CA THR A 282 -0.18 -28.67 22.95
C THR A 282 0.21 -29.08 21.52
N ASN A 283 -0.40 -28.47 20.51
CA ASN A 283 -0.25 -28.83 19.09
C ASN A 283 0.20 -27.68 18.19
N LEU A 284 0.90 -26.68 18.74
CA LEU A 284 1.53 -25.65 17.92
C LEU A 284 2.48 -26.31 16.92
N SER A 285 2.39 -25.93 15.65
CA SER A 285 3.15 -26.50 14.54
C SER A 285 3.53 -25.44 13.52
N SER A 286 4.57 -25.71 12.71
CA SER A 286 5.00 -24.83 11.61
C SER A 286 4.83 -25.50 10.25
N LEU A 287 4.47 -24.70 9.25
CA LEU A 287 4.18 -25.08 7.88
C LEU A 287 4.75 -24.01 6.91
N ASN A 288 4.80 -24.34 5.62
CA ASN A 288 5.11 -23.40 4.51
C ASN A 288 6.31 -22.47 4.76
N VAL A 289 7.43 -23.02 5.25
CA VAL A 289 8.63 -22.23 5.54
C VAL A 289 9.23 -21.66 4.25
N THR A 290 9.39 -20.34 4.19
CA THR A 290 10.02 -19.63 3.07
C THR A 290 11.36 -19.01 3.50
N ALA A 291 11.96 -18.19 2.64
CA ALA A 291 13.17 -17.46 2.98
C ALA A 291 12.93 -16.32 4.00
N ASN A 292 11.69 -15.88 4.20
CA ASN A 292 11.37 -14.76 5.09
C ASN A 292 10.05 -14.91 5.85
N SER A 293 9.42 -16.09 5.80
CA SER A 293 8.18 -16.35 6.51
C SER A 293 8.03 -17.80 6.97
N VAL A 294 7.18 -18.01 7.96
CA VAL A 294 6.76 -19.32 8.48
C VAL A 294 5.26 -19.25 8.79
N ASP A 295 4.48 -20.23 8.36
CA ASP A 295 3.09 -20.35 8.79
C ASP A 295 3.03 -21.16 10.09
N LEU A 296 2.32 -20.65 11.09
CA LEU A 296 2.03 -21.33 12.35
C LEU A 296 0.61 -21.89 12.32
N SER A 297 0.39 -23.05 12.92
CA SER A 297 -0.94 -23.65 13.07
C SER A 297 -1.12 -24.34 14.42
N TRP A 298 -2.31 -24.18 15.01
CA TRP A 298 -2.68 -24.73 16.32
C TRP A 298 -4.21 -24.95 16.42
N THR A 299 -4.65 -25.55 17.53
CA THR A 299 -6.08 -25.65 17.88
C THR A 299 -6.41 -24.71 19.03
N ALA A 300 -7.43 -23.88 18.83
CA ALA A 300 -7.94 -22.92 19.81
C ALA A 300 -8.38 -23.65 21.10
N GLN A 301 -8.01 -23.08 22.25
CA GLN A 301 -8.44 -23.54 23.57
C GLN A 301 -9.64 -22.70 24.05
N GLY A 302 -10.24 -23.13 25.15
CA GLY A 302 -11.35 -22.41 25.77
C GLY A 302 -10.89 -21.23 26.60
N ASP A 303 -11.87 -20.62 27.22
CA ASP A 303 -11.75 -19.57 28.22
C ASP A 303 -11.38 -20.20 29.57
N ASP A 304 -12.29 -21.02 30.10
CA ASP A 304 -12.06 -21.89 31.26
C ASP A 304 -11.57 -23.27 30.80
N GLY A 305 -10.25 -23.42 30.69
CA GLY A 305 -9.65 -24.64 30.17
C GLY A 305 -9.99 -24.86 28.70
N ALA A 306 -10.86 -25.83 28.41
CA ALA A 306 -11.26 -26.20 27.04
C ALA A 306 -12.70 -25.74 26.69
N THR A 307 -13.34 -24.96 27.56
CA THR A 307 -14.73 -24.50 27.37
C THR A 307 -14.75 -23.00 27.12
N GLY A 308 -15.60 -22.53 26.22
CA GLY A 308 -15.71 -21.09 25.91
C GLY A 308 -14.78 -20.62 24.79
N ILE A 309 -14.51 -19.31 24.77
CA ILE A 309 -13.67 -18.64 23.79
C ILE A 309 -12.70 -17.76 24.57
N ALA A 310 -11.40 -18.04 24.49
CA ALA A 310 -10.39 -17.17 25.08
C ALA A 310 -10.39 -15.77 24.44
N SER A 311 -9.75 -14.82 25.11
CA SER A 311 -9.73 -13.42 24.68
C SER A 311 -8.55 -13.09 23.75
N VAL A 312 -7.33 -13.53 24.10
CA VAL A 312 -6.10 -13.10 23.42
C VAL A 312 -5.07 -14.22 23.27
N TYR A 313 -4.35 -14.24 22.15
CA TYR A 313 -3.10 -14.97 21.99
C TYR A 313 -1.89 -14.06 22.16
N ASP A 314 -0.85 -14.54 22.84
CA ASP A 314 0.50 -13.94 22.84
C ASP A 314 1.44 -14.97 22.17
N ILE A 315 1.81 -14.71 20.92
CA ILE A 315 2.72 -15.58 20.15
C ILE A 315 4.09 -14.92 20.10
N ARG A 316 5.13 -15.67 20.46
CA ARG A 316 6.51 -15.16 20.51
C ARG A 316 7.46 -15.98 19.67
N TYR A 317 8.51 -15.32 19.20
CA TYR A 317 9.62 -15.95 18.50
C TYR A 317 10.99 -15.51 19.04
N SER A 318 12.00 -16.36 18.82
CA SER A 318 13.38 -16.10 19.23
C SER A 318 14.37 -16.88 18.37
N ILE A 319 15.62 -16.41 18.28
CA ILE A 319 16.74 -17.18 17.69
C ILE A 319 17.46 -18.07 18.72
N SER A 320 16.95 -18.11 19.95
CA SER A 320 17.37 -19.01 21.02
C SER A 320 16.17 -19.81 21.53
N PRO A 321 16.35 -21.03 22.07
CA PRO A 321 15.25 -21.82 22.61
C PRO A 321 14.40 -21.02 23.62
N ILE A 322 13.08 -21.03 23.43
CA ILE A 322 12.12 -20.41 24.33
C ILE A 322 11.80 -21.40 25.47
N THR A 323 11.70 -20.87 26.68
CA THR A 323 11.36 -21.56 27.93
C THR A 323 10.51 -20.62 28.77
N ALA A 324 9.77 -21.13 29.75
CA ALA A 324 9.02 -20.28 30.67
C ALA A 324 9.89 -19.23 31.39
N LEU A 325 11.18 -19.53 31.63
CA LEU A 325 12.11 -18.63 32.30
C LEU A 325 12.58 -17.45 31.44
N ASN A 326 12.56 -17.58 30.11
CA ASN A 326 13.00 -16.53 29.18
C ASN A 326 11.88 -16.01 28.28
N TRP A 327 10.61 -16.35 28.57
CA TRP A 327 9.42 -15.94 27.83
C TRP A 327 9.37 -14.42 27.59
N SER A 328 9.61 -13.64 28.65
CA SER A 328 9.60 -12.17 28.60
C SER A 328 10.69 -11.57 27.71
N SER A 329 11.74 -12.33 27.39
CA SER A 329 12.84 -11.91 26.52
C SER A 329 12.65 -12.30 25.06
N ALA A 330 11.70 -13.20 24.76
CA ALA A 330 11.33 -13.53 23.39
C ALA A 330 10.56 -12.37 22.74
N THR A 331 10.69 -12.23 21.42
CA THR A 331 10.03 -11.16 20.68
C THR A 331 8.57 -11.52 20.44
N GLN A 332 7.65 -10.68 20.91
CA GLN A 332 6.22 -10.85 20.67
C GLN A 332 5.87 -10.48 19.22
N LEU A 333 5.02 -11.30 18.60
CA LEU A 333 4.43 -11.02 17.30
C LEU A 333 3.30 -10.01 17.42
N SER A 334 2.78 -9.59 16.29
CA SER A 334 1.62 -8.70 16.22
C SER A 334 0.71 -9.15 15.10
N GLY A 335 -0.59 -8.93 15.24
CA GLY A 335 -1.59 -9.32 14.24
C GLY A 335 -2.08 -10.74 14.43
N GLU A 336 -2.00 -11.26 15.67
CA GLU A 336 -2.63 -12.50 16.07
C GLU A 336 -4.13 -12.47 15.73
N PRO A 337 -4.69 -13.57 15.20
CA PRO A 337 -6.13 -13.66 15.00
C PRO A 337 -6.85 -13.68 16.36
N SER A 338 -8.05 -13.12 16.44
CA SER A 338 -8.90 -13.31 17.62
C SER A 338 -9.12 -14.81 17.87
N PRO A 339 -9.02 -15.31 19.11
CA PRO A 339 -9.27 -16.70 19.40
C PRO A 339 -10.68 -17.12 18.94
N ALA A 340 -10.75 -18.27 18.28
CA ALA A 340 -12.01 -18.87 17.86
C ALA A 340 -12.53 -19.80 18.96
N THR A 341 -13.73 -20.33 18.76
CA THR A 341 -14.31 -21.34 19.67
C THR A 341 -13.37 -22.52 19.87
N ALA A 342 -13.26 -22.98 21.12
CA ALA A 342 -12.42 -24.12 21.50
C ALA A 342 -12.58 -25.32 20.55
N GLY A 343 -11.47 -25.92 20.14
CA GLY A 343 -11.42 -27.02 19.17
C GLY A 343 -11.30 -26.59 17.70
N THR A 344 -11.41 -25.30 17.39
CA THR A 344 -11.23 -24.78 16.02
C THR A 344 -9.75 -24.71 15.65
N ALA A 345 -9.39 -25.16 14.44
CA ALA A 345 -8.04 -24.97 13.91
C ALA A 345 -7.81 -23.51 13.50
N GLN A 346 -6.71 -22.92 13.96
CA GLN A 346 -6.30 -21.56 13.63
C GLN A 346 -4.85 -21.54 13.10
N SER A 347 -4.51 -20.46 12.40
CA SER A 347 -3.18 -20.27 11.83
C SER A 347 -2.82 -18.79 11.74
N MET A 348 -1.51 -18.52 11.64
CA MET A 348 -0.94 -17.19 11.44
C MET A 348 0.33 -17.28 10.61
N THR A 349 0.50 -16.37 9.65
CA THR A 349 1.77 -16.24 8.91
C THR A 349 2.70 -15.25 9.61
N VAL A 350 3.86 -15.74 10.03
CA VAL A 350 4.95 -14.91 10.54
C VAL A 350 5.79 -14.45 9.36
N SER A 351 5.89 -13.14 9.12
CA SER A 351 6.62 -12.55 8.00
C SER A 351 7.87 -11.80 8.46
N SER A 352 8.64 -11.26 7.51
CA SER A 352 9.82 -10.42 7.77
C SER A 352 10.93 -11.10 8.58
N LEU A 353 11.01 -12.43 8.51
CA LEU A 353 12.08 -13.21 9.12
C LEU A 353 13.37 -13.11 8.29
N SER A 354 14.51 -13.26 8.95
CA SER A 354 15.80 -13.31 8.26
C SER A 354 15.96 -14.66 7.55
N PRO A 355 16.47 -14.70 6.30
CA PRO A 355 16.79 -15.94 5.61
C PRO A 355 17.84 -16.78 6.33
N SER A 356 17.83 -18.09 6.08
CA SER A 356 18.81 -19.05 6.63
C SER A 356 18.99 -18.95 8.16
N THR A 357 17.91 -18.63 8.88
CA THR A 357 17.95 -18.37 10.32
C THR A 357 17.01 -19.35 11.04
N LEU A 358 17.53 -20.00 12.10
CA LEU A 358 16.75 -20.86 12.99
C LEU A 358 15.94 -20.00 13.96
N TYR A 359 14.63 -20.18 13.95
CA TYR A 359 13.70 -19.55 14.87
C TYR A 359 12.98 -20.59 15.72
N TYR A 360 12.72 -20.23 16.97
CA TYR A 360 11.88 -20.93 17.92
C TYR A 360 10.59 -20.15 18.12
N PHE A 361 9.45 -20.83 18.21
CA PHE A 361 8.14 -20.24 18.41
C PHE A 361 7.41 -20.93 19.55
N ALA A 362 6.67 -20.14 20.33
CA ALA A 362 5.79 -20.61 21.40
C ALA A 362 4.68 -19.58 21.63
N MET A 363 3.57 -20.00 22.23
CA MET A 363 2.41 -19.13 22.48
C MET A 363 1.78 -19.36 23.86
N THR A 364 1.07 -18.36 24.36
CA THR A 364 0.14 -18.44 25.49
C THR A 364 -1.22 -17.88 25.09
N THR A 365 -2.26 -18.27 25.83
CA THR A 365 -3.64 -17.80 25.63
C THR A 365 -4.14 -17.17 26.92
N SER A 366 -4.87 -16.06 26.86
CA SER A 366 -5.50 -15.44 28.05
C SER A 366 -7.00 -15.22 27.85
N ASP A 367 -7.77 -15.32 28.94
CA ASP A 367 -9.20 -15.02 29.02
C ASP A 367 -9.48 -13.50 29.18
N GLU A 368 -10.74 -13.10 29.34
CA GLU A 368 -11.15 -11.72 29.62
C GLU A 368 -10.78 -11.25 31.04
N ALA A 369 -10.62 -12.18 31.97
CA ALA A 369 -10.18 -11.93 33.34
C ALA A 369 -8.65 -11.79 33.47
N SER A 370 -7.92 -11.89 32.35
CA SER A 370 -6.46 -11.89 32.27
C SER A 370 -5.76 -13.06 32.98
N ASN A 371 -6.44 -14.20 33.17
CA ASN A 371 -5.76 -15.44 33.51
C ASN A 371 -5.11 -16.01 32.25
N THR A 372 -3.82 -16.35 32.35
CA THR A 372 -3.01 -16.84 31.23
C THR A 372 -2.76 -18.34 31.36
N SER A 373 -2.86 -19.06 30.24
CA SER A 373 -2.50 -20.47 30.13
C SER A 373 -1.00 -20.71 30.42
N GLY A 374 -0.63 -21.97 30.58
CA GLY A 374 0.76 -22.37 30.41
C GLY A 374 1.28 -22.11 28.99
N MET A 375 2.60 -22.12 28.84
CA MET A 375 3.26 -21.99 27.55
C MET A 375 2.98 -23.22 26.69
N SER A 376 2.74 -23.01 25.39
CA SER A 376 2.57 -24.09 24.44
C SER A 376 3.79 -25.01 24.35
N ASN A 377 3.65 -26.12 23.60
CA ASN A 377 4.84 -26.80 23.09
C ASN A 377 5.69 -25.81 22.27
N VAL A 378 7.02 -25.93 22.39
CA VAL A 378 7.97 -25.09 21.66
C VAL A 378 8.32 -25.76 20.35
N ILE A 379 8.15 -25.05 19.24
CA ILE A 379 8.56 -25.52 17.91
C ILE A 379 9.74 -24.72 17.38
N SER A 380 10.41 -25.25 16.37
CA SER A 380 11.46 -24.53 15.66
C SER A 380 11.37 -24.72 14.15
N ALA A 381 11.70 -23.68 13.39
CA ALA A 381 11.79 -23.71 11.94
C ALA A 381 13.02 -22.93 11.47
N THR A 382 13.70 -23.41 10.43
CA THR A 382 14.82 -22.69 9.79
C THR A 382 14.34 -22.11 8.47
N THR A 383 14.35 -20.79 8.32
CA THR A 383 14.00 -20.13 7.06
C THR A 383 14.94 -20.56 5.94
N LEU A 384 14.42 -20.60 4.71
CA LEU A 384 15.19 -20.98 3.54
C LEU A 384 16.22 -19.90 3.19
N SER A 385 17.23 -20.25 2.39
CA SER A 385 18.10 -19.26 1.75
C SER A 385 17.36 -18.54 0.62
N ILE A 386 17.68 -17.27 0.39
CA ILE A 386 17.22 -16.57 -0.82
C ILE A 386 17.88 -17.23 -2.05
N PRO A 387 17.12 -17.54 -3.12
CA PRO A 387 17.68 -18.10 -4.36
C PRO A 387 18.80 -17.23 -4.93
N GLN A 388 19.92 -17.83 -5.32
CA GLN A 388 21.08 -17.14 -5.90
C GLN A 388 20.71 -16.31 -7.13
N SER A 389 19.75 -16.76 -7.93
CA SER A 389 19.27 -16.01 -9.10
C SER A 389 18.66 -14.65 -8.77
N ASN A 390 18.13 -14.46 -7.56
CA ASN A 390 17.62 -13.17 -7.10
C ASN A 390 18.77 -12.15 -6.92
N TYR A 391 19.97 -12.62 -6.65
CA TYR A 391 21.17 -11.79 -6.48
C TYR A 391 21.97 -11.61 -7.78
N LEU A 392 21.61 -12.29 -8.87
CA LEU A 392 22.26 -12.12 -10.17
C LEU A 392 21.61 -10.98 -10.96
N VAL A 393 22.39 -9.93 -11.20
CA VAL A 393 22.05 -8.86 -12.15
C VAL A 393 22.82 -9.09 -13.44
N VAL A 394 22.09 -9.15 -14.57
CA VAL A 394 22.68 -9.32 -15.90
C VAL A 394 22.48 -8.00 -16.65
N ASN A 395 23.57 -7.31 -16.96
CA ASN A 395 23.53 -6.08 -17.73
C ASN A 395 23.92 -6.38 -19.19
N THR A 396 23.01 -6.03 -20.10
CA THR A 396 23.15 -6.24 -21.55
C THR A 396 23.18 -4.93 -22.34
N SER A 397 23.31 -3.79 -21.68
CA SER A 397 23.33 -2.46 -22.33
C SER A 397 24.50 -2.27 -23.30
N GLY A 398 25.65 -2.91 -23.00
CA GLY A 398 26.81 -2.93 -23.87
C GLY A 398 26.84 -4.09 -24.86
N MET A 399 25.76 -4.88 -24.95
CA MET A 399 25.76 -6.10 -25.74
C MET A 399 25.79 -5.80 -27.24
N ALA A 400 26.80 -6.34 -27.93
CA ALA A 400 27.01 -6.11 -29.35
C ALA A 400 27.56 -7.36 -30.07
N VAL A 401 27.37 -7.42 -31.38
CA VAL A 401 28.13 -8.36 -32.21
C VAL A 401 29.57 -7.83 -32.34
N ASN A 402 30.57 -8.66 -32.08
CA ASN A 402 31.97 -8.24 -32.16
C ASN A 402 32.30 -7.74 -33.58
N PRO A 403 32.69 -6.47 -33.76
CA PRO A 403 32.91 -5.89 -35.09
C PRO A 403 34.12 -6.50 -35.81
N SER A 404 35.03 -7.16 -35.09
CA SER A 404 36.27 -7.70 -35.66
C SER A 404 36.07 -9.05 -36.36
N ASN A 405 35.10 -9.85 -35.92
CA ASN A 405 34.92 -11.24 -36.41
C ASN A 405 33.45 -11.64 -36.60
N ALA A 406 32.49 -10.80 -36.21
CA ALA A 406 31.04 -10.92 -36.41
C ALA A 406 30.38 -12.23 -35.95
N ASN A 407 31.14 -13.14 -35.35
CA ASN A 407 30.72 -14.45 -34.87
C ASN A 407 30.73 -14.53 -33.34
N GLN A 408 30.96 -13.42 -32.65
CA GLN A 408 30.94 -13.34 -31.20
C GLN A 408 29.91 -12.33 -30.73
N ILE A 409 29.20 -12.65 -29.64
CA ILE A 409 28.41 -11.69 -28.88
C ILE A 409 29.22 -11.32 -27.64
N ILE A 410 29.42 -10.03 -27.42
CA ILE A 410 30.25 -9.46 -26.34
C ILE A 410 29.46 -8.43 -25.54
N GLY A 411 30.03 -7.92 -24.44
CA GLY A 411 29.51 -6.74 -23.74
C GLY A 411 28.40 -7.01 -22.71
N ILE A 412 28.25 -8.27 -22.28
CA ILE A 412 27.35 -8.65 -21.17
C ILE A 412 28.17 -8.70 -19.87
N THR A 413 27.64 -8.11 -18.79
CA THR A 413 28.25 -8.22 -17.45
C THR A 413 27.29 -8.89 -16.47
N LEU A 414 27.86 -9.69 -15.57
CA LEU A 414 27.17 -10.42 -14.52
C LEU A 414 27.61 -9.86 -13.18
N GLN A 415 26.68 -9.30 -12.41
CA GLN A 415 26.95 -8.72 -11.11
C GLN A 415 26.24 -9.51 -10.03
N ASN A 416 26.97 -9.82 -8.96
CA ASN A 416 26.42 -10.37 -7.73
C ASN A 416 26.14 -9.22 -6.76
N ILE A 417 24.85 -8.96 -6.49
CA ILE A 417 24.41 -7.95 -5.51
C ILE A 417 24.13 -8.56 -4.12
N GLY A 418 24.36 -9.86 -3.95
CA GLY A 418 24.07 -10.61 -2.75
C GLY A 418 25.25 -10.70 -1.77
N PRO A 419 24.99 -11.24 -0.57
CA PRO A 419 25.96 -11.32 0.52
C PRO A 419 26.94 -12.51 0.40
N SER A 420 26.66 -13.48 -0.47
CA SER A 420 27.44 -14.71 -0.66
C SER A 420 27.76 -14.94 -2.14
N ASN A 421 28.69 -15.86 -2.41
CA ASN A 421 29.09 -16.19 -3.79
C ASN A 421 27.91 -16.77 -4.57
N ILE A 422 27.73 -16.29 -5.81
CA ILE A 422 26.89 -16.95 -6.81
C ILE A 422 27.75 -17.96 -7.56
N ILE A 423 27.24 -19.17 -7.78
CA ILE A 423 27.90 -20.19 -8.59
C ILE A 423 26.98 -20.53 -9.76
N ILE A 424 27.39 -20.15 -10.98
CA ILE A 424 26.67 -20.52 -12.19
C ILE A 424 27.19 -21.90 -12.62
N ALA A 425 26.31 -22.90 -12.59
CA ALA A 425 26.63 -24.30 -12.88
C ALA A 425 26.31 -24.69 -14.33
N SER A 426 25.26 -24.10 -14.91
CA SER A 426 24.93 -24.32 -16.32
C SER A 426 24.34 -23.08 -16.97
N MET A 427 24.43 -23.04 -18.29
CA MET A 427 23.85 -21.99 -19.13
C MET A 427 23.05 -22.63 -20.26
N SER A 428 21.80 -22.21 -20.45
CA SER A 428 21.06 -22.50 -21.67
C SER A 428 20.99 -21.28 -22.56
N HIS A 429 20.93 -21.54 -23.86
CA HIS A 429 20.92 -20.50 -24.88
C HIS A 429 19.95 -20.88 -25.99
N SER A 430 19.23 -19.90 -26.51
CA SER A 430 18.44 -20.07 -27.72
C SER A 430 18.53 -18.82 -28.57
N TRP A 431 18.47 -19.00 -29.89
CA TRP A 431 18.53 -17.91 -30.84
C TRP A 431 17.62 -18.10 -32.05
N THR A 432 17.24 -16.97 -32.64
CA THR A 432 16.50 -16.84 -33.90
C THR A 432 17.08 -15.69 -34.74
N GLY A 433 16.53 -15.42 -35.93
CA GLY A 433 17.00 -14.34 -36.82
C GLY A 433 18.23 -14.70 -37.67
N VAL A 434 18.78 -15.90 -37.46
CA VAL A 434 19.95 -16.43 -38.17
C VAL A 434 19.67 -17.84 -38.71
N ALA A 435 20.47 -18.26 -39.68
CA ALA A 435 20.48 -19.60 -40.28
C ALA A 435 20.38 -20.76 -39.28
N THR A 436 19.83 -21.88 -39.71
CA THR A 436 19.75 -23.11 -38.91
C THR A 436 21.10 -23.81 -38.71
N ASN A 437 22.13 -23.47 -39.50
CA ASN A 437 23.49 -24.03 -39.37
C ASN A 437 24.40 -23.29 -38.37
N ARG A 438 23.85 -22.34 -37.61
CA ARG A 438 24.56 -21.63 -36.54
C ARG A 438 24.73 -22.55 -35.34
N ARG A 439 25.92 -22.56 -34.76
CA ARG A 439 26.29 -23.37 -33.60
C ARG A 439 27.08 -22.52 -32.62
N LEU A 440 26.83 -22.71 -31.33
CA LEU A 440 27.65 -22.12 -30.27
C LEU A 440 28.86 -23.03 -30.05
N ASP A 441 30.06 -22.47 -30.14
CA ASP A 441 31.31 -23.21 -30.06
C ASP A 441 32.06 -22.98 -28.75
N GLN A 442 31.91 -21.80 -28.13
CA GLN A 442 32.61 -21.47 -26.89
C GLN A 442 31.88 -20.40 -26.06
N ILE A 443 31.92 -20.57 -24.73
CA ILE A 443 31.48 -19.59 -23.74
C ILE A 443 32.70 -19.17 -22.93
N THR A 444 32.97 -17.86 -22.85
CA THR A 444 34.09 -17.31 -22.06
C THR A 444 33.56 -16.35 -21.03
N ILE A 445 33.87 -16.59 -19.75
CA ILE A 445 33.51 -15.74 -18.62
C ILE A 445 34.77 -15.38 -17.83
N ASN A 446 34.89 -14.11 -17.48
CA ASN A 446 36.03 -13.56 -16.74
C ASN A 446 37.41 -13.96 -17.32
N GLY A 447 37.52 -13.97 -18.65
CA GLY A 447 38.73 -14.35 -19.39
C GLY A 447 38.98 -15.86 -19.50
N THR A 448 38.16 -16.70 -18.86
CA THR A 448 38.31 -18.16 -18.88
C THR A 448 37.28 -18.80 -19.82
N SER A 449 37.71 -19.75 -20.65
CA SER A 449 36.77 -20.58 -21.42
C SER A 449 36.08 -21.56 -20.47
N VAL A 450 34.82 -21.29 -20.15
CA VAL A 450 34.03 -22.12 -19.21
C VAL A 450 33.33 -23.27 -19.91
N TRP A 451 33.22 -23.20 -21.23
CA TRP A 451 32.68 -24.28 -22.06
C TRP A 451 33.17 -24.16 -23.50
N THR A 452 33.45 -25.31 -24.13
CA THR A 452 33.73 -25.44 -25.56
C THR A 452 32.98 -26.63 -26.13
N GLY A 453 32.48 -26.53 -27.35
CA GLY A 453 31.74 -27.61 -27.99
C GLY A 453 31.20 -27.22 -29.36
N ASN A 454 30.05 -27.78 -29.72
CA ASN A 454 29.33 -27.47 -30.95
C ASN A 454 27.84 -27.67 -30.69
N SER A 455 27.16 -26.62 -30.21
CA SER A 455 25.81 -26.73 -29.66
C SER A 455 24.74 -26.11 -30.55
N ASN A 456 23.54 -26.72 -30.52
CA ASN A 456 22.34 -26.22 -31.20
C ASN A 456 21.63 -25.17 -30.34
N THR A 457 20.80 -24.34 -30.99
CA THR A 457 19.86 -23.46 -30.30
C THR A 457 18.93 -24.27 -29.38
N GLY A 458 18.66 -23.76 -28.18
CA GLY A 458 17.78 -24.36 -27.17
C GLY A 458 18.47 -25.38 -26.25
N ALA A 459 19.76 -25.66 -26.43
CA ALA A 459 20.46 -26.64 -25.60
C ALA A 459 21.03 -26.02 -24.30
N THR A 460 20.98 -26.79 -23.21
CA THR A 460 21.64 -26.45 -21.94
C THR A 460 23.05 -27.01 -21.92
N GLN A 461 24.02 -26.18 -21.53
CA GLN A 461 25.41 -26.56 -21.35
C GLN A 461 25.78 -26.58 -19.89
N ASN A 462 26.32 -27.70 -19.43
CA ASN A 462 27.07 -27.73 -18.19
C ASN A 462 28.38 -26.98 -18.43
N ILE A 463 28.57 -25.87 -17.73
CA ILE A 463 29.79 -25.09 -17.82
C ILE A 463 30.72 -25.49 -16.69
N THR A 464 31.98 -25.09 -16.77
CA THR A 464 32.84 -25.05 -15.59
C THR A 464 32.27 -24.02 -14.63
N ASP A 465 32.00 -24.43 -13.39
CA ASP A 465 31.38 -23.61 -12.36
C ASP A 465 32.03 -22.22 -12.31
N THR A 466 31.21 -21.21 -12.57
CA THR A 466 31.65 -19.82 -12.57
C THR A 466 31.23 -19.17 -11.26
N ILE A 467 32.22 -18.85 -10.43
CA ILE A 467 32.02 -18.19 -9.15
C ILE A 467 32.04 -16.67 -9.35
N ILE A 468 30.98 -15.99 -8.92
CA ILE A 468 30.90 -14.53 -8.83
C ILE A 468 30.90 -14.17 -7.34
N PRO A 469 32.03 -13.68 -6.79
CA PRO A 469 32.11 -13.29 -5.39
C PRO A 469 31.07 -12.23 -5.00
N ALA A 470 30.71 -12.14 -3.72
CA ALA A 470 29.80 -11.12 -3.21
C ALA A 470 30.26 -9.71 -3.61
N GLY A 471 29.35 -8.90 -4.18
CA GLY A 471 29.62 -7.54 -4.66
C GLY A 471 30.45 -7.45 -5.95
N ALA A 472 30.90 -8.56 -6.52
CA ALA A 472 31.73 -8.55 -7.72
C ALA A 472 30.92 -8.45 -9.01
N THR A 473 31.54 -7.88 -10.03
CA THR A 473 31.07 -7.90 -11.42
C THR A 473 32.08 -8.64 -12.28
N VAL A 474 31.60 -9.64 -13.04
CA VAL A 474 32.40 -10.37 -14.03
C VAL A 474 31.86 -10.14 -15.43
N SER A 475 32.74 -10.17 -16.42
CA SER A 475 32.32 -10.07 -17.83
C SER A 475 31.99 -11.44 -18.39
N LEU A 476 30.83 -11.57 -19.04
CA LEU A 476 30.63 -12.64 -20.03
C LEU A 476 31.33 -12.18 -21.31
N ASN A 477 32.63 -12.49 -21.41
CA ASN A 477 33.52 -11.93 -22.42
C ASN A 477 33.07 -12.25 -23.84
N SER A 478 32.61 -13.47 -24.10
CA SER A 478 32.09 -13.83 -25.41
C SER A 478 31.21 -15.08 -25.38
N LEU A 479 30.13 -15.02 -26.15
CA LEU A 479 29.48 -16.21 -26.74
C LEU A 479 29.97 -16.34 -28.19
N THR A 480 30.81 -17.33 -28.47
CA THR A 480 31.43 -17.53 -29.78
C THR A 480 30.67 -18.56 -30.59
N PHE A 481 30.33 -18.22 -31.82
CA PHE A 481 29.61 -19.05 -32.77
C PHE A 481 30.52 -19.50 -33.92
N ASN A 482 30.16 -20.61 -34.56
CA ASN A 482 30.87 -21.15 -35.72
C ASN A 482 30.83 -20.24 -36.96
N ARG A 483 29.90 -19.27 -37.01
CA ARG A 483 29.64 -18.37 -38.14
C ARG A 483 29.11 -17.02 -37.65
N THR A 484 28.99 -16.07 -38.58
CA THR A 484 28.40 -14.76 -38.34
C THR A 484 26.99 -14.80 -37.73
N VAL A 485 26.75 -13.93 -36.75
CA VAL A 485 25.51 -13.83 -35.98
C VAL A 485 24.87 -12.42 -36.00
N THR A 486 25.18 -11.60 -37.00
CA THR A 486 24.50 -10.31 -37.20
C THR A 486 22.99 -10.49 -37.35
N GLY A 487 22.20 -9.69 -36.62
CA GLY A 487 20.73 -9.76 -36.63
C GLY A 487 20.13 -10.90 -35.79
N ILE A 488 20.93 -11.52 -34.92
CA ILE A 488 20.47 -12.57 -33.99
C ILE A 488 19.58 -12.00 -32.88
N THR A 489 18.51 -12.71 -32.55
CA THR A 489 17.80 -12.51 -31.29
C THR A 489 18.16 -13.67 -30.36
N LEU A 490 18.62 -13.38 -29.15
CA LEU A 490 19.17 -14.35 -28.20
C LEU A 490 18.31 -14.40 -26.92
N ASN A 491 18.19 -15.58 -26.34
CA ASN A 491 17.77 -15.78 -24.95
C ASN A 491 18.85 -16.56 -24.21
N ILE A 492 19.15 -16.16 -22.99
CA ILE A 492 20.13 -16.81 -22.11
C ILE A 492 19.44 -17.14 -20.79
N THR A 493 19.60 -18.36 -20.31
CA THR A 493 19.25 -18.74 -18.93
C THR A 493 20.52 -19.16 -18.20
N PHE A 494 20.78 -18.52 -17.07
CA PHE A 494 21.79 -18.95 -16.12
C PHE A 494 21.12 -19.82 -15.06
N THR A 495 21.66 -21.00 -14.81
CA THR A 495 21.21 -21.89 -13.74
C THR A 495 22.30 -21.99 -12.69
N MET A 496 21.93 -21.70 -11.45
CA MET A 496 22.83 -21.57 -10.33
C MET A 496 22.99 -22.92 -9.64
N SER A 497 24.00 -23.07 -8.78
CA SER A 497 24.26 -24.34 -8.07
C SER A 497 23.12 -24.73 -7.12
N ASP A 498 22.30 -23.78 -6.68
CA ASP A 498 21.10 -24.02 -5.85
C ASP A 498 19.86 -24.38 -6.67
N GLY A 499 19.99 -24.53 -8.00
CA GLY A 499 18.89 -24.84 -8.93
C GLY A 499 18.05 -23.64 -9.34
N SER A 500 18.27 -22.46 -8.76
CA SER A 500 17.58 -21.24 -9.16
C SER A 500 18.03 -20.78 -10.55
N THR A 501 17.14 -20.11 -11.30
CA THR A 501 17.43 -19.69 -12.68
C THR A 501 17.24 -18.19 -12.88
N LYS A 502 18.08 -17.58 -13.71
CA LYS A 502 17.94 -16.20 -14.21
C LYS A 502 17.79 -16.24 -15.72
N VAL A 503 16.63 -15.84 -16.22
CA VAL A 503 16.31 -15.83 -17.65
C VAL A 503 16.39 -14.39 -18.17
N ILE A 504 17.10 -14.20 -19.28
CA ILE A 504 17.17 -12.95 -20.04
C ILE A 504 16.78 -13.26 -21.48
N SER A 505 15.72 -12.64 -21.98
CA SER A 505 15.11 -12.97 -23.28
C SER A 505 15.04 -11.78 -24.20
N GLY A 506 14.92 -12.03 -25.51
CA GLY A 506 14.73 -10.99 -26.53
C GLY A 506 15.96 -10.11 -26.73
N LEU A 507 17.15 -10.61 -26.41
CA LEU A 507 18.40 -9.88 -26.51
C LEU A 507 18.77 -9.68 -27.99
N GLN A 508 18.85 -8.43 -28.41
CA GLN A 508 19.29 -8.05 -29.76
C GLN A 508 20.62 -7.29 -29.65
N PRO A 509 21.75 -7.94 -29.97
CA PRO A 509 23.05 -7.27 -29.94
C PRO A 509 23.09 -6.15 -30.98
N LEU A 510 23.65 -5.00 -30.57
CA LEU A 510 23.88 -3.85 -31.44
C LEU A 510 24.84 -4.18 -32.60
#